data_AF-A0A958YUE5-F1
#
_entry.id   AF-A0A958YUE5-F1
#
_cell.length_a   1.000
_cell.length_b   1.000
_cell.length_c   1.000
_cell.angle_alpha   90.00
_cell.angle_beta   90.00
_cell.angle_gamma   90.00
#
_symmetry.space_group_name_H-M   'P 1'
#
loop_
_entity.id
_entity.type
_entity.pdbx_description
1 polymer ?
#
loop_
_entity_poly.entity_id
_entity_poly.type
_entity_poly.pdbx_seq_one_letter_code
_entity_poly.pdbx_strand_id
1 'polypeptide(L)'
;MKVTGKIVVLAYPDTFVKMSDEWICKFLPLVGLGTREYIKAGHAAQVIINSETGEAHYYDFGRYITPKGYGRARSARTDVELKIPFEIEFDAEGNMTNLDRLLLWLEAHPEKTHGEGRLIASVCEPVDFDKAKKYALSVQNRGSIPYGAFKKDGSNCARFVTDTILAGTSEKKIRKALLFNKKFTPSGVGNVEKAGLGKVFEVFQGIIKPFEGSAFKENLKNYFHKKDPSAVGTSPKLGEENSLVLQNLQKLEGIGSSAYFELVFETALPAYHFRIKRYNEQLDADFDGVYFSEVFEASKPFQFTYDSHCAFCHVNQEGNKIKLEMVASFQNFIK
;
A
#
# COMPACT_ATOMS: atom_id res chain seq x y z
N MET A 1 14.89 14.12 19.39
CA MET A 1 14.34 13.02 18.56
C MET A 1 15.50 12.08 18.32
N LYS A 2 15.31 10.75 18.44
CA LYS A 2 16.42 9.81 18.20
C LYS A 2 16.55 9.64 16.68
N VAL A 3 17.78 9.58 16.17
CA VAL A 3 18.04 9.29 14.75
C VAL A 3 18.43 7.82 14.67
N THR A 4 17.43 6.96 14.55
CA THR A 4 17.56 5.50 14.61
C THR A 4 17.08 4.82 13.33
N GLY A 5 16.68 5.60 12.33
CA GLY A 5 16.19 5.06 11.07
C GLY A 5 16.30 6.06 9.93
N LYS A 6 15.86 5.59 8.76
CA LYS A 6 15.69 6.37 7.54
C LYS A 6 14.32 6.04 6.93
N ILE A 7 13.82 6.91 6.05
CA ILE A 7 12.64 6.58 5.22
C ILE A 7 13.03 6.72 3.75
N VAL A 8 12.94 5.65 2.98
CA VAL A 8 12.99 5.74 1.51
C VAL A 8 11.59 6.12 1.05
N VAL A 9 11.46 7.32 0.50
CA VAL A 9 10.19 7.89 0.03
C VAL A 9 10.04 7.57 -1.45
N LEU A 10 8.89 7.03 -1.84
CA LEU A 10 8.65 6.49 -3.17
C LEU A 10 7.48 7.20 -3.86
N ALA A 11 7.61 7.45 -5.15
CA ALA A 11 6.55 7.92 -6.01
C ALA A 11 6.58 7.22 -7.36
N TYR A 12 5.41 6.77 -7.83
CA TYR A 12 5.20 6.20 -9.14
C TYR A 12 4.34 7.18 -9.95
N PRO A 13 4.95 8.23 -10.56
CA PRO A 13 4.20 9.28 -11.26
C PRO A 13 3.40 8.77 -12.47
N ASP A 14 3.77 7.60 -12.99
CA ASP A 14 3.18 7.07 -14.22
C ASP A 14 1.85 6.33 -14.02
N THR A 15 1.51 6.01 -12.77
CA THR A 15 0.30 5.27 -12.42
C THR A 15 -0.98 6.09 -12.63
N PHE A 16 -1.93 5.52 -13.36
CA PHE A 16 -3.28 6.06 -13.47
C PHE A 16 -4.11 5.64 -12.26
N VAL A 17 -4.84 6.59 -11.68
CA VAL A 17 -5.74 6.31 -10.57
C VAL A 17 -7.17 6.68 -10.95
N LYS A 18 -8.12 5.84 -10.56
CA LYS A 18 -9.54 6.18 -10.65
C LYS A 18 -9.83 7.43 -9.82
N MET A 19 -10.61 8.36 -10.36
CA MET A 19 -10.92 9.63 -9.71
C MET A 19 -11.56 9.41 -8.32
N SER A 20 -11.28 10.32 -7.38
CA SER A 20 -11.96 10.33 -6.08
C SER A 20 -13.44 10.72 -6.27
N ASP A 21 -14.33 10.16 -5.44
CA ASP A 21 -15.76 10.52 -5.44
C ASP A 21 -16.03 11.93 -4.87
N GLU A 22 -14.99 12.63 -4.40
CA GLU A 22 -15.08 14.00 -3.88
C GLU A 22 -15.65 14.96 -4.93
N TRP A 23 -16.57 15.83 -4.51
CA TRP A 23 -17.24 16.77 -5.40
C TRP A 23 -16.26 17.67 -6.15
N ILE A 24 -15.18 18.12 -5.49
CA ILE A 24 -14.12 18.93 -6.12
C ILE A 24 -13.44 18.20 -7.27
N CYS A 25 -13.30 16.87 -7.19
CA CYS A 25 -12.70 16.06 -8.25
C CYS A 25 -13.56 15.99 -9.52
N LYS A 26 -14.88 16.23 -9.41
CA LYS A 26 -15.78 16.34 -10.56
C LYS A 26 -15.57 17.63 -11.38
N PHE A 27 -14.95 18.66 -10.77
CA PHE A 27 -14.61 19.92 -11.45
C PHE A 27 -13.20 19.93 -12.04
N LEU A 28 -12.30 19.03 -11.59
CA LEU A 28 -10.93 18.95 -12.10
C LEU A 28 -10.86 18.78 -13.64
N PRO A 29 -11.70 17.94 -14.28
CA PRO A 29 -11.70 17.82 -15.74
C PRO A 29 -12.10 19.10 -16.47
N LEU A 30 -12.92 19.97 -15.85
CA LEU A 30 -13.36 21.23 -16.45
C LEU A 30 -12.21 22.24 -16.58
N VAL A 31 -11.20 22.14 -15.72
CA VAL A 31 -9.95 22.92 -15.80
C VAL A 31 -8.82 22.16 -16.49
N GLY A 32 -9.14 21.03 -17.15
CA GLY A 32 -8.20 20.25 -17.95
C GLY A 32 -7.38 19.20 -17.19
N LEU A 33 -7.66 18.98 -15.89
CA LEU A 33 -6.96 18.01 -15.05
C LEU A 33 -7.70 16.66 -15.05
N GLY A 34 -7.03 15.63 -15.58
CA GLY A 34 -7.58 14.27 -15.70
C GLY A 34 -8.83 14.18 -16.57
N THR A 35 -9.55 13.08 -16.44
CA THR A 35 -10.86 12.83 -17.02
C THR A 35 -11.91 12.68 -15.91
N ARG A 36 -13.19 12.51 -16.27
CA ARG A 36 -14.24 12.25 -15.25
C ARG A 36 -14.02 10.95 -14.47
N GLU A 37 -13.24 10.02 -15.02
CA GLU A 37 -13.08 8.67 -14.48
C GLU A 37 -11.67 8.40 -13.94
N TYR A 38 -10.63 8.98 -14.54
CA TYR A 38 -9.24 8.70 -14.21
C TYR A 38 -8.39 9.96 -14.20
N ILE A 39 -7.33 9.95 -13.41
CA ILE A 39 -6.28 10.96 -13.43
C ILE A 39 -4.94 10.27 -13.26
N LYS A 40 -3.93 10.74 -13.99
CA LYS A 40 -2.55 10.32 -13.78
C LYS A 40 -1.97 11.06 -12.58
N ALA A 41 -2.43 10.69 -11.37
CA ALA A 41 -1.97 11.30 -10.12
C ALA A 41 -0.87 10.50 -9.41
N GLY A 42 -0.51 9.34 -9.98
CA GLY A 42 0.54 8.47 -9.47
C GLY A 42 0.17 7.70 -8.22
N HIS A 43 1.10 6.83 -7.80
CA HIS A 43 1.08 6.15 -6.51
C HIS A 43 2.21 6.68 -5.61
N ALA A 44 2.03 6.59 -4.29
CA ALA A 44 3.04 7.01 -3.31
C ALA A 44 3.12 6.00 -2.19
N ALA A 45 4.34 5.62 -1.85
CA ALA A 45 4.66 4.61 -0.85
C ALA A 45 5.94 5.00 -0.11
N GLN A 46 6.36 4.17 0.83
CA GLN A 46 7.59 4.39 1.59
C GLN A 46 8.13 3.10 2.17
N VAL A 47 9.44 3.08 2.45
CA VAL A 47 10.11 2.04 3.23
C VAL A 47 10.69 2.69 4.47
N ILE A 48 10.24 2.27 5.65
CA ILE A 48 10.79 2.71 6.94
C ILE A 48 11.88 1.72 7.34
N ILE A 49 13.10 2.21 7.53
CA ILE A 49 14.29 1.39 7.77
C ILE A 49 14.82 1.65 9.18
N ASN A 50 15.11 0.58 9.92
CA ASN A 50 15.86 0.65 11.17
C ASN A 50 17.36 0.68 10.85
N SER A 51 18.07 1.72 11.26
CA SER A 51 19.50 1.88 10.97
C SER A 51 20.39 0.96 11.80
N GLU A 52 19.90 0.43 12.92
CA GLU A 52 20.67 -0.49 13.78
C GLU A 52 20.58 -1.94 13.29
N THR A 53 19.40 -2.36 12.80
CA THR A 53 19.16 -3.76 12.41
C THR A 53 19.08 -3.98 10.90
N GLY A 54 19.00 -2.92 10.09
CA GLY A 54 18.77 -3.05 8.65
C GLY A 54 17.34 -3.47 8.29
N GLU A 55 16.44 -3.67 9.25
CA GLU A 55 15.06 -4.04 8.97
C GLU A 55 14.35 -2.99 8.11
N ALA A 56 13.78 -3.43 6.98
CA ALA A 56 13.07 -2.58 6.05
C ALA A 56 11.58 -2.93 6.00
N HIS A 57 10.73 -1.95 6.27
CA HIS A 57 9.27 -2.12 6.27
C HIS A 57 8.61 -1.26 5.21
N TYR A 58 8.10 -1.90 4.16
CA TYR A 58 7.28 -1.25 3.15
C TYR A 58 5.89 -0.89 3.71
N TYR A 59 5.44 0.32 3.39
CA TYR A 59 4.09 0.80 3.64
C TYR A 59 3.56 1.62 2.47
N ASP A 60 2.29 1.39 2.14
CA ASP A 60 1.52 2.25 1.25
C ASP A 60 0.10 2.48 1.78
N PHE A 61 -0.65 3.33 1.09
CA PHE A 61 -2.06 3.56 1.38
C PHE A 61 -2.86 3.68 0.09
N GLY A 62 -3.96 2.97 -0.01
CA GLY A 62 -4.77 2.93 -1.22
C GLY A 62 -6.11 2.24 -1.01
N ARG A 63 -6.84 2.04 -2.10
CA ARG A 63 -8.22 1.51 -2.11
C ARG A 63 -8.21 -0.01 -2.31
N TYR A 64 -7.44 -0.72 -1.50
CA TYR A 64 -7.17 -2.15 -1.61
C TYR A 64 -8.12 -2.96 -0.73
N ILE A 65 -9.00 -3.78 -1.31
CA ILE A 65 -9.94 -4.64 -0.54
C ILE A 65 -10.71 -3.80 0.50
N THR A 66 -11.26 -2.67 0.07
CA THR A 66 -11.97 -1.71 0.94
C THR A 66 -13.33 -1.33 0.36
N PRO A 67 -14.33 -0.97 1.18
CA PRO A 67 -15.59 -0.44 0.69
C PRO A 67 -15.39 0.78 -0.20
N LYS A 68 -16.36 1.06 -1.08
CA LYS A 68 -16.34 2.25 -1.93
C LYS A 68 -16.20 3.53 -1.08
N GLY A 69 -15.26 4.40 -1.48
CA GLY A 69 -14.99 5.66 -0.78
C GLY A 69 -14.01 5.56 0.40
N TYR A 70 -13.48 4.36 0.68
CA TYR A 70 -12.49 4.09 1.72
C TYR A 70 -11.16 3.62 1.11
N GLY A 71 -10.12 3.66 1.94
CA GLY A 71 -8.81 3.07 1.68
C GLY A 71 -8.16 2.61 2.98
N ARG A 72 -7.11 1.79 2.88
CA ARG A 72 -6.38 1.25 4.02
C ARG A 72 -4.88 1.34 3.80
N ALA A 73 -4.12 1.33 4.89
CA ALA A 73 -2.66 1.19 4.83
C ALA A 73 -2.28 -0.30 4.76
N ARG A 74 -1.27 -0.63 3.95
CA ARG A 74 -0.73 -1.99 3.83
C ARG A 74 0.70 -2.06 4.32
N SER A 75 1.11 -3.27 4.68
CA SER A 75 2.50 -3.67 5.00
C SER A 75 2.59 -5.19 4.98
N ALA A 76 3.79 -5.76 5.13
CA ALA A 76 4.01 -7.19 5.30
C ALA A 76 3.14 -7.87 6.39
N ARG A 77 2.65 -7.12 7.39
CA ARG A 77 1.73 -7.64 8.41
C ARG A 77 0.35 -8.02 7.85
N THR A 78 -0.21 -7.19 6.99
CA THR A 78 -1.58 -7.37 6.44
C THR A 78 -1.55 -7.98 5.06
N ASP A 79 -0.43 -7.83 4.35
CA ASP A 79 -0.23 -8.18 2.96
C ASP A 79 1.19 -8.73 2.84
N VAL A 80 1.33 -10.04 3.02
CA VAL A 80 2.62 -10.74 3.22
C VAL A 80 3.58 -10.58 2.05
N GLU A 81 3.06 -10.35 0.85
CA GLU A 81 3.82 -10.09 -0.37
C GLU A 81 4.67 -8.82 -0.27
N LEU A 82 4.29 -7.87 0.59
CA LEU A 82 5.03 -6.61 0.80
C LEU A 82 6.28 -6.77 1.67
N LYS A 83 6.64 -8.00 2.08
CA LYS A 83 7.88 -8.25 2.81
C LYS A 83 9.09 -8.03 1.89
N ILE A 84 9.97 -7.12 2.28
CA ILE A 84 11.28 -6.96 1.65
C ILE A 84 12.17 -8.14 2.09
N PRO A 85 12.76 -8.91 1.16
CA PRO A 85 13.40 -10.19 1.49
C PRO A 85 14.86 -10.08 1.94
N PHE A 86 15.36 -8.87 2.19
CA PHE A 86 16.72 -8.60 2.62
C PHE A 86 16.77 -7.38 3.55
N GLU A 87 17.83 -7.31 4.34
CA GLU A 87 18.14 -6.19 5.21
C GLU A 87 18.91 -5.11 4.43
N ILE A 88 18.82 -3.89 4.94
CA ILE A 88 19.57 -2.74 4.44
C ILE A 88 20.90 -2.67 5.17
N GLU A 89 21.95 -2.57 4.39
CA GLU A 89 23.32 -2.54 4.88
C GLU A 89 23.82 -1.10 4.97
N PHE A 90 24.63 -0.81 5.99
CA PHE A 90 25.17 0.52 6.26
C PHE A 90 26.70 0.49 6.34
N ASP A 91 27.35 1.53 5.82
CA ASP A 91 28.78 1.76 6.03
C ASP A 91 29.07 2.38 7.42
N ALA A 92 30.36 2.62 7.72
CA ALA A 92 30.79 3.19 8.99
C ALA A 92 30.27 4.62 9.21
N GLU A 93 29.96 5.33 8.12
CA GLU A 93 29.41 6.68 8.10
C GLU A 93 27.86 6.68 8.18
N GLY A 94 27.22 5.51 8.16
CA GLY A 94 25.77 5.33 8.23
C GLY A 94 25.04 5.56 6.90
N ASN A 95 25.73 5.49 5.76
CA ASN A 95 25.13 5.50 4.43
C ASN A 95 24.66 4.10 4.03
N MET A 96 23.56 4.01 3.29
CA MET A 96 23.05 2.74 2.78
C MET A 96 23.92 2.25 1.62
N THR A 97 24.52 1.07 1.73
CA THR A 97 25.41 0.50 0.71
C THR A 97 24.65 -0.27 -0.37
N ASN A 98 23.45 -0.77 -0.05
CA ASN A 98 22.62 -1.58 -0.94
C ASN A 98 21.27 -0.90 -1.32
N LEU A 99 21.23 0.45 -1.32
CA LEU A 99 20.04 1.21 -1.75
C LEU A 99 19.59 0.83 -3.16
N ASP A 100 20.52 0.65 -4.09
CA ASP A 100 20.22 0.27 -5.48
C ASP A 100 19.47 -1.06 -5.55
N ARG A 101 19.85 -2.04 -4.71
CA ARG A 101 19.17 -3.33 -4.60
C ARG A 101 17.71 -3.15 -4.15
N LEU A 102 17.46 -2.28 -3.17
CA LEU A 102 16.10 -1.95 -2.73
C LEU A 102 15.29 -1.30 -3.86
N LEU A 103 15.85 -0.31 -4.54
CA LEU A 103 15.17 0.43 -5.60
C LEU A 103 14.82 -0.46 -6.80
N LEU A 104 15.75 -1.32 -7.23
CA LEU A 104 15.51 -2.29 -8.31
C LEU A 104 14.49 -3.34 -7.90
N TRP A 105 14.52 -3.82 -6.65
CA TRP A 105 13.50 -4.74 -6.17
C TRP A 105 12.10 -4.09 -6.17
N LEU A 106 11.98 -2.84 -5.74
CA LEU A 106 10.69 -2.13 -5.75
C LEU A 106 10.15 -1.88 -7.16
N GLU A 107 11.02 -1.58 -8.12
CA GLU A 107 10.65 -1.38 -9.53
C GLU A 107 10.23 -2.69 -10.22
N ALA A 108 10.92 -3.79 -9.88
CA ALA A 108 10.65 -5.11 -10.46
C ALA A 108 9.38 -5.80 -9.94
N HIS A 109 8.70 -5.23 -8.93
CA HIS A 109 7.51 -5.86 -8.32
C HIS A 109 6.26 -4.95 -8.27
N PRO A 110 5.78 -4.44 -9.42
CA PRO A 110 4.55 -3.66 -9.49
C PRO A 110 3.31 -4.47 -9.08
N GLU A 111 3.30 -5.79 -9.24
CA GLU A 111 2.23 -6.69 -8.82
C GLU A 111 2.03 -6.72 -7.29
N LYS A 112 3.07 -6.35 -6.52
CA LYS A 112 3.00 -6.24 -5.05
C LYS A 112 2.69 -4.80 -4.63
N THR A 113 3.43 -3.85 -5.19
CA THR A 113 3.40 -2.44 -4.76
C THR A 113 2.25 -1.65 -5.36
N HIS A 114 1.65 -2.12 -6.46
CA HIS A 114 0.75 -1.36 -7.34
C HIS A 114 1.39 -0.06 -7.88
N GLY A 115 2.72 0.01 -7.86
CA GLY A 115 3.51 1.11 -8.39
C GLY A 115 3.99 0.78 -9.80
N GLU A 116 3.26 1.24 -10.81
CA GLU A 116 3.62 1.02 -12.22
C GLU A 116 4.43 2.17 -12.83
N GLY A 117 5.26 1.82 -13.81
CA GLY A 117 6.05 2.77 -14.60
C GLY A 117 7.31 3.23 -13.87
N ARG A 118 7.71 4.49 -14.06
CA ARG A 118 8.92 5.00 -13.40
C ARG A 118 8.74 5.03 -11.89
N LEU A 119 9.78 4.63 -11.16
CA LEU A 119 9.90 4.88 -9.73
C LEU A 119 10.79 6.11 -9.52
N ILE A 120 10.28 7.12 -8.83
CA ILE A 120 11.06 8.25 -8.34
C ILE A 120 11.23 8.08 -6.83
N ALA A 121 12.46 8.12 -6.34
CA ALA A 121 12.78 7.82 -4.94
C ALA A 121 13.76 8.81 -4.32
N SER A 122 13.71 8.94 -3.00
CA SER A 122 14.69 9.69 -2.21
C SER A 122 14.81 9.13 -0.80
N VAL A 123 15.83 9.56 -0.07
CA VAL A 123 16.06 9.14 1.31
C VAL A 123 15.84 10.31 2.25
N CYS A 124 14.89 10.16 3.18
CA CYS A 124 14.79 11.02 4.36
C CYS A 124 15.75 10.49 5.42
N GLU A 125 16.89 11.19 5.57
CA GLU A 125 18.02 10.74 6.40
C GLU A 125 17.72 10.75 7.91
N PRO A 126 17.38 11.88 8.57
CA PRO A 126 17.18 11.88 10.01
C PRO A 126 15.75 11.44 10.38
N VAL A 127 15.59 10.16 10.75
CA VAL A 127 14.30 9.61 11.20
C VAL A 127 14.42 8.89 12.54
N ASP A 128 13.40 9.09 13.38
CA ASP A 128 13.08 8.29 14.55
C ASP A 128 12.22 7.11 14.10
N PHE A 129 12.86 5.94 13.97
CA PHE A 129 12.27 4.73 13.41
C PHE A 129 10.94 4.37 14.09
N ASP A 130 10.95 4.33 15.42
CA ASP A 130 9.79 3.94 16.22
C ASP A 130 8.62 4.90 16.03
N LYS A 131 8.88 6.21 15.94
CA LYS A 131 7.80 7.20 15.71
C LYS A 131 7.21 7.08 14.32
N ALA A 132 8.03 6.91 13.29
CA ALA A 132 7.56 6.71 11.93
C ALA A 132 6.72 5.43 11.84
N LYS A 133 7.26 4.30 12.33
CA LYS A 133 6.57 3.00 12.32
C LYS A 133 5.30 3.04 13.16
N LYS A 134 5.31 3.67 14.33
CA LYS A 134 4.12 3.86 15.18
C LYS A 134 3.04 4.65 14.47
N TYR A 135 3.38 5.71 13.75
CA TYR A 135 2.39 6.43 12.95
C TYR A 135 1.79 5.55 11.84
N ALA A 136 2.64 4.88 11.05
CA ALA A 136 2.18 4.00 9.97
C ALA A 136 1.24 2.91 10.48
N LEU A 137 1.62 2.24 11.57
CA LEU A 137 0.81 1.23 12.24
C LEU A 137 -0.49 1.81 12.82
N SER A 138 -0.46 3.05 13.35
CA SER A 138 -1.68 3.69 13.86
C SER A 138 -2.72 3.90 12.77
N VAL A 139 -2.29 4.19 11.53
CA VAL A 139 -3.20 4.31 10.38
C VAL A 139 -3.67 2.93 9.94
N GLN A 140 -2.78 1.94 9.84
CA GLN A 140 -3.14 0.56 9.48
C GLN A 140 -4.15 -0.05 10.46
N ASN A 141 -3.99 0.19 11.75
CA ASN A 141 -4.88 -0.35 12.80
C ASN A 141 -6.29 0.26 12.77
N ARG A 142 -6.51 1.35 12.05
CA ARG A 142 -7.86 1.91 11.85
C ARG A 142 -8.68 1.14 10.80
N GLY A 143 -8.07 0.19 10.07
CA GLY A 143 -8.71 -0.52 8.97
C GLY A 143 -9.04 0.42 7.81
N SER A 144 -10.22 0.23 7.23
CA SER A 144 -10.75 1.07 6.16
C SER A 144 -11.12 2.47 6.68
N ILE A 145 -10.40 3.50 6.24
CA ILE A 145 -10.70 4.91 6.55
C ILE A 145 -11.11 5.67 5.28
N PRO A 146 -11.81 6.82 5.39
CA PRO A 146 -12.24 7.55 4.21
C PRO A 146 -11.07 7.88 3.28
N TYR A 147 -11.19 7.55 2.00
CA TYR A 147 -10.22 7.93 0.98
C TYR A 147 -10.58 9.30 0.41
N GLY A 148 -9.60 10.19 0.30
CA GLY A 148 -9.79 11.48 -0.37
C GLY A 148 -8.58 12.41 -0.29
N ALA A 149 -8.54 13.39 -1.18
CA ALA A 149 -7.56 14.46 -1.17
C ALA A 149 -7.77 15.38 0.04
N PHE A 150 -9.02 15.75 0.34
CA PHE A 150 -9.35 16.82 1.30
C PHE A 150 -10.18 16.36 2.51
N LYS A 151 -10.50 15.07 2.62
CA LYS A 151 -11.21 14.52 3.79
C LYS A 151 -10.37 14.66 5.07
N LYS A 152 -10.93 15.28 6.12
CA LYS A 152 -10.24 15.54 7.39
C LYS A 152 -9.90 14.24 8.12
N ASP A 153 -10.87 13.35 8.30
CA ASP A 153 -10.69 12.06 8.99
C ASP A 153 -10.17 10.94 8.07
N GLY A 154 -9.87 11.30 6.82
CA GLY A 154 -9.40 10.41 5.76
C GLY A 154 -7.93 10.58 5.41
N SER A 155 -7.49 9.78 4.45
CA SER A 155 -6.14 9.88 3.88
C SER A 155 -6.14 9.52 2.39
N ASN A 156 -4.95 9.61 1.79
CA ASN A 156 -4.61 9.07 0.48
C ASN A 156 -3.13 8.67 0.51
N CYS A 157 -2.64 8.06 -0.58
CA CYS A 157 -1.24 7.60 -0.69
C CYS A 157 -0.23 8.69 -0.30
N ALA A 158 -0.32 9.87 -0.90
CA ALA A 158 0.62 10.96 -0.67
C ALA A 158 0.51 11.57 0.73
N ARG A 159 -0.71 11.73 1.27
CA ARG A 159 -0.93 12.24 2.64
C ARG A 159 -0.41 11.29 3.69
N PHE A 160 -0.66 9.99 3.54
CA PHE A 160 -0.15 8.96 4.44
C PHE A 160 1.38 8.98 4.50
N VAL A 161 2.05 9.05 3.34
CA VAL A 161 3.51 9.16 3.28
C VAL A 161 4.01 10.45 3.94
N THR A 162 3.38 11.59 3.62
CA THR A 162 3.74 12.89 4.21
C THR A 162 3.65 12.87 5.73
N ASP A 163 2.57 12.33 6.27
CA ASP A 163 2.32 12.33 7.70
C ASP A 163 3.20 11.36 8.46
N THR A 164 3.60 10.25 7.82
CA THR A 164 4.61 9.36 8.39
C THR A 164 5.97 10.02 8.45
N ILE A 165 6.40 10.72 7.39
CA ILE A 165 7.65 11.50 7.40
C ILE A 165 7.58 12.57 8.51
N LEU A 166 6.48 13.32 8.60
CA LEU A 166 6.29 14.35 9.63
C LEU A 166 6.24 13.79 11.06
N ALA A 167 5.78 12.56 11.26
CA ALA A 167 5.86 11.89 12.55
C ALA A 167 7.29 11.45 12.90
N GLY A 168 8.04 11.01 11.88
CA GLY A 168 9.37 10.41 12.01
C GLY A 168 10.54 11.38 12.04
N THR A 169 10.47 12.54 11.39
CA THR A 169 11.62 13.46 11.28
C THR A 169 11.48 14.75 12.09
N SER A 170 12.61 15.21 12.65
CA SER A 170 12.75 16.53 13.29
C SER A 170 13.45 17.54 12.40
N GLU A 171 13.86 17.16 11.18
CA GLU A 171 14.56 18.06 10.26
C GLU A 171 13.65 19.23 9.83
N LYS A 172 14.00 20.43 10.27
CA LYS A 172 13.17 21.64 10.12
C LYS A 172 12.90 21.95 8.65
N LYS A 173 13.89 21.76 7.77
CA LYS A 173 13.73 22.04 6.33
C LYS A 173 12.67 21.14 5.69
N ILE A 174 12.78 19.82 5.92
CA ILE A 174 11.82 18.82 5.42
C ILE A 174 10.43 19.10 5.98
N ARG A 175 10.31 19.27 7.30
CA ARG A 175 9.03 19.52 7.97
C ARG A 175 8.33 20.77 7.44
N LYS A 176 9.05 21.90 7.34
CA LYS A 176 8.48 23.16 6.86
C LYS A 176 7.97 23.02 5.43
N ALA A 177 8.73 22.35 4.55
CA ALA A 177 8.34 22.14 3.16
C ALA A 177 7.11 21.23 3.04
N LEU A 178 7.08 20.10 3.77
CA LEU A 178 5.94 19.18 3.76
C LEU A 178 4.68 19.80 4.38
N LEU A 179 4.79 20.52 5.50
CA LEU A 179 3.67 21.24 6.11
C LEU A 179 3.10 22.33 5.19
N PHE A 180 3.97 22.99 4.40
CA PHE A 180 3.52 23.92 3.38
C PHE A 180 2.73 23.21 2.27
N ASN A 181 3.23 22.09 1.75
CA ASN A 181 2.53 21.28 0.73
C ASN A 181 1.18 20.73 1.24
N LYS A 182 1.09 20.41 2.54
CA LYS A 182 -0.16 19.96 3.18
C LYS A 182 -1.28 21.00 3.24
N LYS A 183 -1.01 22.28 2.96
CA LYS A 183 -2.08 23.31 2.90
C LYS A 183 -3.08 23.07 1.76
N PHE A 184 -2.70 22.29 0.75
CA PHE A 184 -3.59 21.83 -0.32
C PHE A 184 -3.73 20.31 -0.23
N THR A 185 -3.06 19.57 -1.11
CA THR A 185 -2.82 18.13 -0.96
C THR A 185 -1.38 17.85 -1.38
N PRO A 186 -0.60 17.07 -0.59
CA PRO A 186 0.71 16.62 -1.02
C PRO A 186 0.58 15.71 -2.25
N SER A 187 1.66 15.62 -3.03
CA SER A 187 1.82 14.68 -4.14
C SER A 187 3.01 13.76 -3.89
N GLY A 188 3.01 12.55 -4.48
CA GLY A 188 4.10 11.58 -4.32
C GLY A 188 5.46 12.18 -4.67
N VAL A 189 5.59 12.75 -5.88
CA VAL A 189 6.84 13.38 -6.34
C VAL A 189 7.22 14.57 -5.45
N GLY A 190 6.23 15.31 -4.94
CA GLY A 190 6.46 16.39 -3.98
C GLY A 190 7.06 15.88 -2.66
N ASN A 191 6.59 14.74 -2.16
CA ASN A 191 7.13 14.13 -0.95
C ASN A 191 8.59 13.69 -1.16
N VAL A 192 8.86 13.03 -2.29
CA VAL A 192 10.20 12.59 -2.69
C VAL A 192 11.15 13.79 -2.77
N GLU A 193 10.79 14.82 -3.51
CA GLU A 193 11.65 16.00 -3.68
C GLU A 193 11.98 16.68 -2.35
N LYS A 194 10.98 16.82 -1.46
CA LYS A 194 11.18 17.51 -0.17
C LYS A 194 11.89 16.65 0.87
N ALA A 195 11.72 15.33 0.84
CA ALA A 195 12.40 14.42 1.74
C ALA A 195 13.89 14.25 1.39
N GLY A 196 14.22 14.18 0.10
CA GLY A 196 15.59 13.95 -0.37
C GLY A 196 16.54 15.14 -0.28
N LEU A 197 16.05 16.35 0.04
CA LEU A 197 16.85 17.58 0.09
C LEU A 197 17.75 17.79 -1.15
N GLY A 198 17.27 17.39 -2.33
CA GLY A 198 17.98 17.50 -3.61
C GLY A 198 18.64 16.21 -4.12
N LYS A 199 18.71 15.15 -3.31
CA LYS A 199 19.13 13.81 -3.75
C LYS A 199 17.91 12.97 -4.11
N VAL A 200 17.60 12.90 -5.39
CA VAL A 200 16.45 12.17 -5.93
C VAL A 200 16.91 11.26 -7.07
N PHE A 201 16.37 10.05 -7.10
CA PHE A 201 16.67 9.02 -8.08
C PHE A 201 15.43 8.75 -8.94
N GLU A 202 15.65 8.46 -10.22
CA GLU A 202 14.68 7.83 -11.11
C GLU A 202 15.16 6.43 -11.44
N VAL A 203 14.24 5.46 -11.33
CA VAL A 203 14.46 4.05 -11.61
C VAL A 203 13.47 3.64 -12.68
N PHE A 204 13.97 3.12 -13.79
CA PHE A 204 13.14 2.64 -14.88
C PHE A 204 13.88 1.62 -15.74
N GLN A 205 13.23 0.50 -16.01
CA GLN A 205 13.75 -0.64 -16.75
C GLN A 205 15.11 -1.12 -16.20
N GLY A 206 15.21 -1.26 -14.88
CA GLY A 206 16.44 -1.68 -14.21
C GLY A 206 17.57 -0.65 -14.19
N ILE A 207 17.35 0.58 -14.65
CA ILE A 207 18.35 1.65 -14.68
C ILE A 207 18.06 2.66 -13.58
N ILE A 208 19.04 2.93 -12.73
CA ILE A 208 19.01 3.97 -11.70
C ILE A 208 19.83 5.17 -12.20
N LYS A 209 19.25 6.36 -12.12
CA LYS A 209 19.93 7.62 -12.46
C LYS A 209 19.43 8.77 -11.57
N PRO A 210 20.18 9.89 -11.46
CA PRO A 210 19.65 11.11 -10.85
C PRO A 210 18.38 11.58 -11.54
N PHE A 211 17.38 12.02 -10.77
CA PHE A 211 16.17 12.62 -11.31
C PHE A 211 16.41 14.11 -11.63
N GLU A 212 16.33 14.46 -12.92
CA GLU A 212 16.56 15.82 -13.41
C GLU A 212 15.29 16.70 -13.45
N GLY A 213 14.13 16.14 -13.10
CA GLY A 213 12.85 16.83 -13.12
C GLY A 213 12.56 17.65 -11.85
N SER A 214 11.32 18.11 -11.73
CA SER A 214 10.81 18.70 -10.49
C SER A 214 9.38 18.26 -10.25
N ALA A 215 8.94 18.22 -8.99
CA ALA A 215 7.58 17.86 -8.65
C ALA A 215 6.57 18.78 -9.35
N PHE A 216 6.87 20.07 -9.47
CA PHE A 216 5.98 21.00 -10.19
C PHE A 216 5.81 20.61 -11.66
N LYS A 217 6.91 20.40 -12.40
CA LYS A 217 6.85 20.02 -13.82
C LYS A 217 6.18 18.67 -14.02
N GLU A 218 6.51 17.70 -13.17
CA GLU A 218 6.00 16.33 -13.26
C GLU A 218 4.50 16.25 -12.96
N ASN A 219 4.06 16.88 -11.88
CA ASN A 219 2.64 16.93 -11.53
C ASN A 219 1.83 17.67 -12.59
N LEU A 220 2.35 18.79 -13.12
CA LEU A 220 1.67 19.52 -14.18
C LEU A 220 1.54 18.66 -15.44
N LYS A 221 2.63 18.03 -15.90
CA LYS A 221 2.61 17.15 -17.08
C LYS A 221 1.60 16.00 -16.91
N ASN A 222 1.59 15.36 -15.74
CA ASN A 222 0.77 14.18 -15.52
C ASN A 222 -0.70 14.54 -15.30
N TYR A 223 -1.03 15.60 -14.54
CA TYR A 223 -2.43 15.97 -14.33
C TYR A 223 -3.12 16.42 -15.62
N PHE A 224 -2.41 17.04 -16.57
CA PHE A 224 -2.96 17.40 -17.88
C PHE A 224 -2.94 16.24 -18.90
N HIS A 225 -2.46 15.05 -18.51
CA HIS A 225 -2.42 13.89 -19.38
C HIS A 225 -3.82 13.23 -19.49
N LYS A 226 -4.40 13.28 -20.70
CA LYS A 226 -5.78 12.84 -20.98
C LYS A 226 -5.90 11.50 -21.70
N LYS A 227 -4.80 10.79 -21.98
CA LYS A 227 -4.90 9.49 -22.65
C LYS A 227 -5.68 8.50 -21.80
N ASP A 228 -6.54 7.75 -22.46
CA ASP A 228 -7.36 6.71 -21.85
C ASP A 228 -6.47 5.55 -21.37
N PRO A 229 -6.48 5.20 -20.06
CA PRO A 229 -5.76 4.03 -19.56
C PRO A 229 -6.26 2.72 -20.17
N SER A 230 -7.47 2.67 -20.76
CA SER A 230 -7.96 1.47 -21.46
C SER A 230 -7.13 1.08 -22.70
N ALA A 231 -6.33 2.00 -23.24
CA ALA A 231 -5.36 1.74 -24.30
C ALA A 231 -4.03 1.15 -23.77
N VAL A 232 -3.83 1.13 -22.45
CA VAL A 232 -2.66 0.56 -21.77
C VAL A 232 -3.16 -0.60 -20.90
N GLY A 233 -3.34 -1.77 -21.53
CA GLY A 233 -3.52 -3.05 -20.85
C GLY A 233 -4.68 -3.08 -19.86
N THR A 234 -5.90 -3.29 -20.36
CA THR A 234 -6.93 -3.88 -19.51
C THR A 234 -6.42 -5.23 -19.02
N SER A 235 -6.39 -5.43 -17.71
CA SER A 235 -6.16 -6.75 -17.12
C SER A 235 -7.04 -7.77 -17.87
N PRO A 236 -6.49 -8.93 -18.26
CA PRO A 236 -7.28 -9.92 -18.97
C PRO A 236 -8.53 -10.23 -18.15
N LYS A 237 -9.70 -10.11 -18.77
CA LYS A 237 -10.90 -10.76 -18.23
C LYS A 237 -10.54 -12.23 -18.11
N LEU A 238 -10.51 -12.75 -16.88
CA LEU A 238 -10.31 -14.17 -16.65
C LEU A 238 -11.31 -14.95 -17.50
N GLY A 239 -10.79 -15.87 -18.32
CA GLY A 239 -11.61 -16.84 -19.02
C GLY A 239 -12.36 -17.71 -18.02
N GLU A 240 -13.53 -18.18 -18.40
CA GLU A 240 -14.45 -19.02 -17.61
C GLU A 240 -13.91 -20.45 -17.33
N GLU A 241 -12.59 -20.62 -17.24
CA GLU A 241 -11.95 -21.92 -17.02
C GLU A 241 -11.45 -22.03 -15.57
N ASN A 242 -12.39 -22.14 -14.61
CA ASN A 242 -12.20 -22.82 -13.32
C ASN A 242 -13.49 -22.78 -12.47
N SER A 243 -14.62 -23.16 -13.07
CA SER A 243 -15.95 -23.15 -12.42
C SER A 243 -16.02 -23.95 -11.11
N LEU A 244 -15.16 -24.96 -10.92
CA LEU A 244 -15.12 -25.78 -9.70
C LEU A 244 -14.36 -25.14 -8.52
N VAL A 245 -13.32 -24.34 -8.78
CA VAL A 245 -12.56 -23.63 -7.72
C VAL A 245 -13.37 -22.44 -7.16
N LEU A 246 -14.28 -21.88 -7.96
CA LEU A 246 -15.05 -20.70 -7.61
C LEU A 246 -16.21 -20.93 -6.63
N GLN A 247 -16.63 -22.17 -6.35
CA GLN A 247 -17.81 -22.42 -5.51
C GLN A 247 -17.62 -22.02 -4.04
N ASN A 248 -16.38 -22.03 -3.53
CA ASN A 248 -16.07 -21.71 -2.13
C ASN A 248 -15.35 -20.37 -1.94
N LEU A 249 -15.05 -19.66 -3.03
CA LEU A 249 -14.33 -18.38 -2.99
C LEU A 249 -15.31 -17.22 -2.81
N GLN A 250 -15.05 -16.39 -1.81
CA GLN A 250 -15.78 -15.15 -1.60
C GLN A 250 -14.91 -13.95 -1.92
N LYS A 251 -15.36 -13.11 -2.85
CA LYS A 251 -14.63 -11.94 -3.32
C LYS A 251 -14.92 -10.73 -2.45
N LEU A 252 -13.87 -10.02 -2.06
CA LEU A 252 -13.94 -8.67 -1.51
C LEU A 252 -13.37 -7.68 -2.53
N GLU A 253 -14.23 -6.84 -3.07
CA GLU A 253 -13.86 -5.89 -4.12
C GLU A 253 -13.22 -4.62 -3.56
N GLY A 254 -12.19 -4.11 -4.23
CA GLY A 254 -11.64 -2.78 -3.99
C GLY A 254 -11.33 -2.07 -5.30
N ILE A 255 -11.26 -0.74 -5.26
CA ILE A 255 -11.02 0.07 -6.48
C ILE A 255 -9.57 -0.10 -6.98
N GLY A 256 -8.61 -0.25 -6.08
CA GLY A 256 -7.20 -0.45 -6.42
C GLY A 256 -6.79 -1.91 -6.53
N SER A 257 -7.43 -2.78 -5.74
CA SER A 257 -7.33 -4.23 -5.87
C SER A 257 -8.45 -4.94 -5.10
N SER A 258 -8.81 -6.12 -5.55
CA SER A 258 -9.70 -7.08 -4.91
C SER A 258 -8.91 -8.28 -4.40
N ALA A 259 -9.54 -9.10 -3.56
CA ALA A 259 -9.01 -10.40 -3.17
C ALA A 259 -10.14 -11.40 -2.98
N TYR A 260 -9.81 -12.68 -3.07
CA TYR A 260 -10.71 -13.77 -2.77
C TYR A 260 -10.29 -14.46 -1.48
N PHE A 261 -11.27 -14.91 -0.71
CA PHE A 261 -11.07 -15.63 0.53
C PHE A 261 -11.80 -16.97 0.45
N GLU A 262 -11.14 -18.02 0.95
CA GLU A 262 -11.68 -19.36 1.02
C GLU A 262 -11.55 -19.88 2.44
N LEU A 263 -12.64 -20.40 2.99
CA LEU A 263 -12.59 -21.24 4.18
C LEU A 263 -12.33 -22.68 3.73
N VAL A 264 -11.17 -23.23 4.09
CA VAL A 264 -10.80 -24.61 3.77
C VAL A 264 -11.19 -25.51 4.95
N PHE A 265 -12.09 -26.46 4.72
CA PHE A 265 -12.48 -27.44 5.73
C PHE A 265 -11.32 -28.42 5.99
N GLU A 266 -10.70 -28.30 7.15
CA GLU A 266 -9.59 -29.14 7.60
C GLU A 266 -9.98 -29.87 8.88
N THR A 267 -9.98 -31.21 8.83
CA THR A 267 -10.47 -32.05 9.94
C THR A 267 -9.46 -32.19 11.07
N ALA A 268 -8.17 -31.91 10.80
CA ALA A 268 -7.09 -32.06 11.76
C ALA A 268 -6.80 -30.80 12.62
N LEU A 269 -7.55 -29.70 12.43
CA LEU A 269 -7.34 -28.49 13.22
C LEU A 269 -7.98 -28.59 14.61
N PRO A 270 -7.38 -27.97 15.66
CA PRO A 270 -8.00 -27.89 16.97
C PRO A 270 -9.34 -27.15 16.92
N ALA A 271 -10.15 -27.33 17.97
CA ALA A 271 -11.40 -26.59 18.13
C ALA A 271 -11.18 -25.07 17.94
N TYR A 272 -12.15 -24.41 17.28
CA TYR A 272 -12.13 -22.97 17.00
C TYR A 272 -11.01 -22.47 16.10
N HIS A 273 -10.26 -23.38 15.45
CA HIS A 273 -9.25 -23.05 14.45
C HIS A 273 -9.78 -23.31 13.04
N PHE A 274 -9.53 -22.37 12.15
CA PHE A 274 -10.07 -22.35 10.79
C PHE A 274 -8.95 -22.05 9.80
N ARG A 275 -8.80 -22.88 8.77
CA ARG A 275 -7.87 -22.61 7.69
C ARG A 275 -8.52 -21.68 6.69
N ILE A 276 -7.90 -20.52 6.46
CA ILE A 276 -8.39 -19.53 5.51
C ILE A 276 -7.27 -19.20 4.53
N LYS A 277 -7.58 -19.34 3.24
CA LYS A 277 -6.70 -18.94 2.16
C LYS A 277 -7.14 -17.60 1.59
N ARG A 278 -6.16 -16.78 1.20
CA ARG A 278 -6.35 -15.54 0.44
C ARG A 278 -5.74 -15.74 -0.95
N TYR A 279 -6.43 -15.20 -1.95
CA TYR A 279 -6.01 -15.21 -3.35
C TYR A 279 -6.06 -13.80 -3.92
N ASN A 280 -5.12 -13.49 -4.80
CA ASN A 280 -5.08 -12.22 -5.53
C ASN A 280 -6.14 -12.16 -6.66
N GLU A 281 -6.15 -11.09 -7.46
CA GLU A 281 -7.09 -10.93 -8.57
C GLU A 281 -6.89 -11.92 -9.73
N GLN A 282 -5.71 -12.54 -9.79
CA GLN A 282 -5.35 -13.58 -10.75
C GLN A 282 -5.70 -14.99 -10.25
N LEU A 283 -6.29 -15.10 -9.05
CA LEU A 283 -6.58 -16.36 -8.34
C LEU A 283 -5.33 -17.14 -7.92
N ASP A 284 -4.17 -16.49 -7.82
CA ASP A 284 -3.01 -17.09 -7.18
C ASP A 284 -3.16 -16.98 -5.66
N ALA A 285 -2.93 -18.09 -4.96
CA ALA A 285 -2.93 -18.10 -3.50
C ALA A 285 -1.73 -17.32 -2.97
N ASP A 286 -1.99 -16.20 -2.29
CA ASP A 286 -0.94 -15.33 -1.75
C ASP A 286 -0.75 -15.50 -0.23
N PHE A 287 -1.71 -16.12 0.45
CA PHE A 287 -1.59 -16.48 1.86
C PHE A 287 -2.44 -17.69 2.24
N ASP A 288 -1.90 -18.55 3.11
CA ASP A 288 -2.59 -19.72 3.68
C ASP A 288 -2.35 -19.72 5.19
N GLY A 289 -3.39 -19.40 5.96
CA GLY A 289 -3.30 -19.16 7.40
C GLY A 289 -4.27 -19.99 8.21
N VAL A 290 -3.91 -20.21 9.47
CA VAL A 290 -4.82 -20.72 10.51
C VAL A 290 -5.27 -19.54 11.36
N TYR A 291 -6.57 -19.40 11.51
CA TYR A 291 -7.22 -18.32 12.24
C TYR A 291 -8.06 -18.88 13.38
N PHE A 292 -8.22 -18.11 14.45
CA PHE A 292 -8.93 -18.50 15.65
C PHE A 292 -10.16 -17.62 15.89
N SER A 293 -11.28 -18.25 16.25
CA SER A 293 -12.48 -17.56 16.75
C SER A 293 -13.40 -18.51 17.52
N GLU A 294 -13.69 -18.22 18.79
CA GLU A 294 -14.58 -19.07 19.62
C GLU A 294 -16.05 -18.96 19.23
N VAL A 295 -16.42 -17.89 18.52
CA VAL A 295 -17.82 -17.56 18.18
C VAL A 295 -18.16 -17.85 16.72
N PHE A 296 -17.16 -18.15 15.87
CA PHE A 296 -17.41 -18.48 14.47
C PHE A 296 -17.82 -19.94 14.32
N GLU A 297 -18.93 -20.18 13.63
CA GLU A 297 -19.42 -21.54 13.35
C GLU A 297 -19.35 -21.83 11.85
N ALA A 298 -18.32 -22.56 11.41
CA ALA A 298 -18.09 -22.88 9.99
C ALA A 298 -19.22 -23.67 9.30
N SER A 299 -20.08 -24.36 10.07
CA SER A 299 -21.24 -25.10 9.56
C SER A 299 -22.44 -24.21 9.24
N LYS A 300 -22.46 -22.96 9.72
CA LYS A 300 -23.55 -22.01 9.48
C LYS A 300 -23.20 -21.09 8.29
N PRO A 301 -24.20 -20.56 7.56
CA PRO A 301 -23.95 -19.57 6.51
C PRO A 301 -23.16 -18.36 7.02
N PHE A 302 -22.17 -17.92 6.25
CA PHE A 302 -21.35 -16.74 6.57
C PHE A 302 -20.90 -16.04 5.28
N GLN A 303 -20.50 -14.77 5.42
CA GLN A 303 -19.86 -14.02 4.34
C GLN A 303 -18.60 -13.31 4.83
N PHE A 304 -17.46 -13.48 4.17
CA PHE A 304 -16.30 -12.62 4.38
C PHE A 304 -16.71 -11.15 4.15
N THR A 305 -16.16 -10.26 4.96
CA THR A 305 -16.45 -8.82 4.87
C THR A 305 -15.18 -7.99 4.98
N TYR A 306 -15.31 -6.69 4.70
CA TYR A 306 -14.20 -5.74 4.68
C TYR A 306 -13.44 -5.65 6.01
N ASP A 307 -12.22 -5.12 5.91
CA ASP A 307 -11.17 -5.26 6.93
C ASP A 307 -10.77 -6.73 7.12
N SER A 308 -10.68 -7.49 6.03
CA SER A 308 -10.09 -8.83 6.00
C SER A 308 -8.77 -8.80 5.25
N HIS A 309 -7.72 -9.40 5.82
CA HIS A 309 -6.37 -9.45 5.28
C HIS A 309 -5.54 -10.52 6.03
N CYS A 310 -4.25 -10.72 5.74
CA CYS A 310 -3.47 -11.85 6.29
C CYS A 310 -3.41 -11.90 7.84
N ALA A 311 -3.44 -10.75 8.53
CA ALA A 311 -3.36 -10.74 10.01
C ALA A 311 -4.68 -11.10 10.72
N PHE A 312 -5.83 -10.91 10.07
CA PHE A 312 -7.14 -11.28 10.58
C PHE A 312 -8.18 -11.17 9.47
N CYS A 313 -9.22 -11.98 9.57
CA CYS A 313 -10.39 -11.90 8.71
C CYS A 313 -11.62 -11.48 9.51
N HIS A 314 -12.57 -10.88 8.83
CA HIS A 314 -13.91 -10.65 9.34
C HIS A 314 -14.94 -11.39 8.50
N VAL A 315 -15.93 -11.97 9.17
CA VAL A 315 -17.08 -12.59 8.54
C VAL A 315 -18.37 -12.01 9.14
N ASN A 316 -19.39 -11.85 8.31
CA ASN A 316 -20.75 -11.61 8.74
C ASN A 316 -21.45 -12.97 8.90
N GLN A 317 -21.92 -13.27 10.11
CA GLN A 317 -22.68 -14.49 10.42
C GLN A 317 -23.80 -14.13 11.40
N GLU A 318 -25.04 -14.52 11.08
CA GLU A 318 -26.23 -14.26 11.92
C GLU A 318 -26.39 -12.78 12.33
N GLY A 319 -26.02 -11.85 11.45
CA GLY A 319 -26.10 -10.40 11.71
C GLY A 319 -24.94 -9.81 12.50
N ASN A 320 -23.97 -10.62 12.92
CA ASN A 320 -22.79 -10.18 13.66
C ASN A 320 -21.54 -10.13 12.75
N LYS A 321 -20.70 -9.10 12.92
CA LYS A 321 -19.35 -9.06 12.34
C LYS A 321 -18.39 -9.77 13.30
N ILE A 322 -18.01 -10.99 12.97
CA ILE A 322 -17.10 -11.83 13.74
C ILE A 322 -15.68 -11.63 13.24
N LYS A 323 -14.73 -11.48 14.16
CA LYS A 323 -13.30 -11.42 13.85
C LYS A 323 -12.66 -12.80 14.07
N LEU A 324 -11.81 -13.18 13.13
CA LEU A 324 -10.95 -14.35 13.21
C LEU A 324 -9.50 -13.87 13.19
N GLU A 325 -8.76 -14.07 14.28
CA GLU A 325 -7.38 -13.60 14.43
C GLU A 325 -6.41 -14.64 13.87
N MET A 326 -5.40 -14.23 13.10
CA MET A 326 -4.40 -15.15 12.58
C MET A 326 -3.52 -15.68 13.72
N VAL A 327 -3.34 -17.01 13.76
CA VAL A 327 -2.48 -17.71 14.72
C VAL A 327 -1.11 -17.98 14.12
N ALA A 328 -1.08 -18.61 12.93
CA ALA A 328 0.14 -18.88 12.18
C ALA A 328 -0.18 -19.09 10.69
N SER A 329 0.85 -19.13 9.84
CA SER A 329 0.69 -19.73 8.51
C SER A 329 0.37 -21.22 8.65
N PHE A 330 -0.42 -21.78 7.75
CA PHE A 330 -0.80 -23.19 7.81
C PHE A 330 0.44 -24.10 7.86
N GLN A 331 1.45 -23.81 7.04
CA GLN A 331 2.72 -24.54 7.03
C GLN A 331 3.45 -24.52 8.38
N ASN A 332 3.38 -23.42 9.14
CA ASN A 332 4.04 -23.32 10.44
C ASN A 332 3.18 -23.89 11.57
N PHE A 333 1.86 -23.97 11.39
CA PHE A 333 0.94 -24.51 12.39
C PHE A 333 1.01 -26.05 12.46
N ILE A 334 1.23 -26.72 11.33
CA ILE A 334 1.27 -28.19 11.24
C ILE A 334 2.65 -28.81 11.49
N LYS A 335 3.67 -27.99 11.77
CA LYS A 335 5.03 -28.43 12.11
C LYS A 335 5.15 -28.67 13.60
#